data_AF-A0A385YTX8-F1
#
_entry.id   AF-A0A385YTX8-F1
#
_cell.length_a   1.000
_cell.length_b   1.000
_cell.length_c   1.000
_cell.angle_alpha   90.00
_cell.angle_beta   90.00
_cell.angle_gamma   90.00
#
_symmetry.space_group_name_H-M   'P 1'
#
loop_
_entity.id
_entity.type
_entity.pdbx_description
1 polymer ?
#
loop_
_entity_poly.entity_id
_entity_poly.type
_entity_poly.pdbx_seq_one_letter_code
_entity_poly.pdbx_strand_id
1 'polypeptide(L)'
;MDKYYSYTDFLKAMSRSHTPTEAEKLLNDIYMDLFLNHVHREQRKEKLTELIDLSLDEHDEVAFLKYTHELEILHQQASYY
;
A
#
# COMPACT_ATOMS: atom_id res chain seq x y z
N MET A 1 12.88 -5.00 7.93
CA MET A 1 13.25 -3.71 8.57
C MET A 1 14.29 -3.05 7.68
N ASP A 2 13.93 -2.41 6.55
CA ASP A 2 14.97 -1.81 5.65
C ASP A 2 14.52 -0.63 4.75
N LYS A 3 13.22 -0.38 4.50
CA LYS A 3 12.83 0.59 3.45
C LYS A 3 12.59 2.04 3.90
N TYR A 4 12.22 2.29 5.15
CA TYR A 4 12.13 3.68 5.67
C TYR A 4 13.50 4.39 5.62
N TYR A 5 14.59 3.65 5.80
CA TYR A 5 15.96 4.16 5.66
C TYR A 5 16.29 4.57 4.21
N SER A 6 15.84 3.80 3.21
CA SER A 6 16.11 4.07 1.79
C SER A 6 15.48 5.37 1.28
N TYR A 7 14.28 5.74 1.75
CA TYR A 7 13.63 7.01 1.37
C TYR A 7 14.27 8.23 2.04
N THR A 8 14.63 8.14 3.33
CA THR A 8 15.37 9.21 4.00
C THR A 8 16.74 9.44 3.39
N ASP A 9 17.38 8.38 2.90
CA ASP A 9 18.66 8.48 2.23
C ASP A 9 18.52 9.02 0.80
N PHE A 10 17.42 8.72 0.10
CA PHE A 10 17.07 9.36 -1.18
C PHE A 10 16.80 10.86 -1.02
N LEU A 11 16.05 11.26 0.02
CA LEU A 11 15.82 12.67 0.37
C LEU A 11 17.13 13.41 0.68
N LYS A 12 18.04 12.79 1.45
CA LYS A 12 19.38 13.34 1.73
C LYS A 12 20.22 13.49 0.46
N ALA A 13 20.10 12.56 -0.50
CA ALA A 13 20.82 12.62 -1.76
C ALA A 13 20.26 13.72 -2.69
N MET A 14 18.94 13.87 -2.75
CA MET A 14 18.26 14.88 -3.58
C MET A 14 18.38 16.29 -3.01
N SER A 15 18.41 16.45 -1.68
CA SER A 15 18.70 17.73 -1.02
C SER A 15 20.08 18.30 -1.38
N ARG A 16 21.00 17.48 -1.91
CA ARG A 16 22.33 17.90 -2.35
C ARG A 16 22.38 18.30 -3.84
N SER A 17 21.31 18.10 -4.62
CA SER A 17 21.29 18.45 -6.05
C SER A 17 20.85 19.91 -6.24
N HIS A 18 21.52 20.61 -7.16
CA HIS A 18 21.42 22.07 -7.31
C HIS A 18 20.25 22.55 -8.19
N THR A 19 19.31 21.67 -8.57
CA THR A 19 18.13 21.99 -9.41
C THR A 19 16.82 21.73 -8.67
N PRO A 20 16.41 22.62 -7.76
CA PRO A 20 15.32 22.38 -6.80
C PRO A 20 13.99 22.03 -7.47
N THR A 21 13.66 22.63 -8.60
CA THR A 21 12.32 22.55 -9.20
C THR A 21 11.97 21.19 -9.81
N GLU A 22 12.94 20.46 -10.38
CA GLU A 22 12.70 19.14 -10.97
C GLU A 22 12.74 18.04 -9.91
N ALA A 23 13.65 18.18 -8.93
CA ALA A 23 13.72 17.31 -7.77
C ALA A 23 12.43 17.35 -6.92
N GLU A 24 11.86 18.54 -6.70
CA GLU A 24 10.61 18.74 -5.97
C GLU A 24 9.39 18.15 -6.69
N LYS A 25 9.32 18.29 -8.03
CA LYS A 25 8.24 17.68 -8.82
C LYS A 25 8.29 16.16 -8.74
N LEU A 26 9.48 15.58 -8.97
CA LEU A 26 9.67 14.13 -8.86
C LEU A 26 9.34 13.62 -7.44
N LEU A 27 9.70 14.39 -6.40
CA LEU A 27 9.36 14.06 -5.03
C LEU A 27 7.84 14.04 -4.80
N ASN A 28 7.12 15.05 -5.29
CA ASN A 28 5.67 15.11 -5.18
C ASN A 28 5.00 13.96 -5.93
N ASP A 29 5.48 13.62 -7.12
CA ASP A 29 4.93 12.51 -7.92
C ASP A 29 5.11 11.18 -7.16
N ILE A 30 6.32 10.92 -6.64
CA ILE A 30 6.61 9.73 -5.83
C ILE A 30 5.77 9.70 -4.56
N TYR A 31 5.63 10.84 -3.86
CA TYR A 31 4.81 10.94 -2.66
C TYR A 31 3.35 10.64 -2.96
N MET A 32 2.83 11.18 -4.06
CA MET A 32 1.44 10.96 -4.46
C MET A 32 1.20 9.49 -4.81
N ASP A 33 2.11 8.85 -5.52
CA ASP A 33 2.01 7.42 -5.84
C ASP A 33 2.04 6.55 -4.57
N LEU A 34 2.93 6.85 -3.62
CA LEU A 34 2.99 6.12 -2.34
C LEU A 34 1.70 6.31 -1.53
N PHE A 35 1.19 7.53 -1.48
CA PHE A 35 -0.05 7.85 -0.79
C PHE A 35 -1.25 7.15 -1.43
N LEU A 36 -1.39 7.22 -2.76
CA LEU A 36 -2.46 6.56 -3.50
C LEU A 36 -2.40 5.04 -3.32
N ASN A 37 -1.21 4.45 -3.36
CA ASN A 37 -1.03 3.02 -3.10
C ASN A 37 -1.43 2.64 -1.67
N HIS A 38 -1.11 3.48 -0.68
CA HIS A 38 -1.53 3.27 0.70
C HIS A 38 -3.06 3.34 0.85
N VAL A 39 -3.68 4.40 0.33
CA VAL A 39 -5.14 4.60 0.39
C VAL A 39 -5.88 3.47 -0.31
N HIS A 40 -5.46 3.11 -1.52
CA HIS A 40 -6.08 2.03 -2.29
C HIS A 40 -5.97 0.68 -1.56
N ARG A 41 -4.84 0.44 -0.89
CA ARG A 41 -4.63 -0.78 -0.10
C ARG A 41 -5.54 -0.84 1.12
N GLU A 42 -5.70 0.26 1.86
CA GLU A 42 -6.62 0.32 3.00
C GLU A 42 -8.09 0.13 2.55
N GLN A 43 -8.51 0.80 1.47
CA GLN A 43 -9.86 0.60 0.90
C GLN A 43 -10.10 -0.85 0.47
N ARG A 44 -9.10 -1.49 -0.16
CA ARG A 44 -9.21 -2.89 -0.56
C ARG A 44 -9.32 -3.82 0.64
N LYS A 45 -8.59 -3.53 1.72
CA LYS A 45 -8.68 -4.27 2.97
C LYS A 45 -10.07 -4.16 3.59
N GLU A 46 -10.60 -2.95 3.73
CA GLU A 46 -11.96 -2.70 4.24
C GLU A 46 -13.00 -3.49 3.45
N LYS A 47 -12.96 -3.39 2.11
CA LYS A 47 -13.88 -4.11 1.23
C LYS A 47 -13.78 -5.63 1.38
N LEU A 48 -12.57 -6.18 1.51
CA LEU A 48 -12.39 -7.61 1.73
C LEU A 48 -12.98 -8.05 3.08
N THR A 49 -12.81 -7.25 4.13
CA THR A 49 -13.43 -7.53 5.44
C THR A 49 -14.95 -7.53 5.35
N GLU A 50 -15.56 -6.53 4.69
CA GLU A 50 -17.01 -6.49 4.48
C GLU A 50 -17.53 -7.70 3.69
N LEU A 51 -16.80 -8.13 2.67
CA LEU A 51 -17.17 -9.31 1.87
C LEU A 51 -17.01 -10.62 2.64
N ILE A 52 -16.03 -10.70 3.54
CA ILE A 52 -15.86 -11.84 4.45
C ILE A 52 -17.06 -11.90 5.40
N ASP A 53 -17.43 -10.79 6.03
CA ASP A 53 -18.57 -10.73 6.95
C ASP A 53 -19.88 -11.13 6.23
N LEU A 54 -20.10 -10.59 5.02
CA LEU A 54 -21.27 -10.97 4.20
C LEU A 54 -21.28 -12.47 3.87
N SER A 55 -20.13 -13.05 3.52
CA SER A 55 -20.04 -14.49 3.21
C SER A 55 -20.33 -15.38 4.42
N LEU A 56 -20.02 -14.90 5.64
CA LEU A 56 -20.40 -15.59 6.88
C LEU A 56 -21.91 -15.51 7.13
N ASP A 57 -22.53 -14.34 6.93
CA ASP A 57 -23.97 -14.17 7.06
C ASP A 57 -24.75 -15.06 6.09
N GLU A 58 -24.27 -15.17 4.85
CA GLU A 58 -24.87 -16.00 3.80
C GLU A 58 -24.50 -17.48 3.89
N HIS A 59 -23.60 -17.87 4.82
CA HIS A 59 -23.03 -19.21 4.94
C HIS A 59 -22.36 -19.72 3.64
N ASP A 60 -21.80 -18.81 2.83
CA ASP A 60 -21.06 -19.12 1.61
C ASP A 60 -19.57 -19.38 1.92
N GLU A 61 -19.25 -20.65 2.15
CA GLU A 61 -17.89 -21.11 2.44
C GLU A 61 -16.90 -20.81 1.29
N VAL A 62 -17.35 -20.86 0.04
CA VAL A 62 -16.49 -20.65 -1.13
C VAL A 62 -16.09 -19.18 -1.21
N ALA A 63 -17.05 -18.29 -1.03
CA ALA A 63 -16.79 -16.85 -0.97
C ALA A 63 -15.90 -16.48 0.21
N PHE A 64 -16.18 -17.04 1.39
CA PHE A 64 -15.38 -16.81 2.60
C PHE A 64 -13.90 -17.19 2.40
N LEU A 65 -13.64 -18.41 1.92
CA LEU A 65 -12.28 -18.89 1.67
C LEU A 65 -11.56 -18.02 0.63
N LYS A 66 -12.27 -17.63 -0.43
CA LYS A 66 -11.71 -16.77 -1.47
C LYS A 66 -11.29 -15.40 -0.92
N TYR A 67 -12.19 -14.69 -0.24
CA TYR A 67 -11.91 -13.34 0.24
C TYR A 67 -10.88 -13.33 1.38
N THR A 68 -10.90 -14.35 2.24
CA THR A 68 -9.88 -14.53 3.28
C THR A 68 -8.49 -14.77 2.67
N HIS A 69 -8.40 -15.58 1.62
CA HIS A 69 -7.13 -15.81 0.93
C HIS A 69 -6.63 -14.54 0.21
N GLU A 70 -7.52 -13.78 -0.43
CA GLU A 70 -7.16 -12.48 -1.02
C GLU A 70 -6.67 -11.47 0.02
N LEU A 71 -7.28 -11.46 1.21
CA LEU A 71 -6.85 -10.62 2.33
C LEU A 71 -5.47 -11.04 2.87
N GLU A 72 -5.20 -12.34 2.96
CA GLU A 72 -3.90 -12.88 3.34
C GLU A 72 -2.81 -12.46 2.35
N ILE A 73 -3.06 -12.58 1.04
CA ILE A 73 -2.13 -12.11 0.00
C ILE A 73 -1.87 -10.60 0.16
N LEU A 74 -2.91 -9.80 0.41
CA LEU A 74 -2.79 -8.36 0.62
C LEU A 74 -1.92 -8.01 1.86
N HIS A 75 -1.98 -8.83 2.90
CA HIS A 75 -1.14 -8.71 4.09
C HIS A 75 0.30 -9.18 3.85
N GLN A 76 0.50 -10.25 3.09
CA GLN A 76 1.84 -10.72 2.74
C GLN A 76 2.57 -9.69 1.88
N GLN A 77 1.90 -9.13 0.86
CA GLN A 77 2.44 -8.05 0.04
C GLN A 77 2.90 -6.87 0.92
N ALA A 78 2.15 -6.52 1.95
CA ALA A 78 2.52 -5.48 2.92
C ALA A 78 3.84 -5.72 3.64
N SER A 79 4.14 -6.98 3.98
CA SER A 79 5.36 -7.34 4.70
C SER A 79 6.62 -7.30 3.80
N TYR A 80 6.45 -7.22 2.47
CA TYR A 80 7.55 -7.14 1.51
C TYR A 80 7.85 -5.70 1.01
N TYR A 81 7.10 -4.68 1.49
CA TYR A 81 7.36 -3.26 1.24
C TYR A 81 7.83 -2.54 2.52
#